data_AF-Q16I62-F1
#
_entry.id   AF-Q16I62-F1
#
_cell.length_a   1.000
_cell.length_b   1.000
_cell.length_c   1.000
_cell.angle_alpha   90.00
_cell.angle_beta   90.00
_cell.angle_gamma   90.00
#
_symmetry.space_group_name_H-M   'P 1'
#
loop_
_entity.id
_entity.type
_entity.pdbx_description
1 polymer ?
#
loop_
_entity_poly.entity_id
_entity_poly.type
_entity_poly.pdbx_seq_one_letter_code
_entity_poly.pdbx_strand_id
1 'polypeptide(L)'
;MGPRIALLRDRIFMVVQTDGTFITGRSHPSMVMVQPRFDDKHETMTLSAPGMMDISVDVKRLLTVEPVKASVWGQTVTAVDCGEEVARWLSRFLLSEDFGLRLVFYPLDYPTRDVREKNKIHLKLTARDSGALHDATSYMLLSEASVTDVNSRLEKPVTALQYRPNMVVKGPGAFEEDDWKWIKIGETIYKNVKPCTR
;
A
#
# COMPACT_ATOMS: atom_id res chain seq x y z
N MET A 1 -0.18 2.47 -11.14
CA MET A 1 -0.08 1.16 -10.46
C MET A 1 1.02 1.08 -9.39
N GLY A 2 2.03 1.95 -9.42
CA GLY A 2 3.12 1.95 -8.43
C GLY A 2 4.32 1.13 -8.92
N PRO A 3 5.43 1.13 -8.16
CA PRO A 3 6.61 0.32 -8.49
C PRO A 3 6.26 -1.15 -8.61
N ARG A 4 6.94 -1.87 -9.51
CA ARG A 4 6.68 -3.27 -9.83
C ARG A 4 7.98 -4.07 -9.94
N ILE A 5 7.96 -5.28 -9.40
CA ILE A 5 8.94 -6.34 -9.66
C ILE A 5 8.20 -7.65 -9.89
N ALA A 6 8.36 -8.26 -11.07
CA ALA A 6 7.61 -9.46 -11.47
C ALA A 6 6.07 -9.33 -11.26
N LEU A 7 5.48 -10.14 -10.37
CA LEU A 7 4.05 -10.07 -10.02
C LEU A 7 3.76 -9.08 -8.88
N LEU A 8 4.77 -8.67 -8.13
CA LEU A 8 4.63 -7.77 -7.01
C LEU A 8 4.54 -6.32 -7.49
N ARG A 9 3.55 -5.60 -6.97
CA ARG A 9 3.36 -4.16 -7.12
C ARG A 9 3.13 -3.56 -5.74
N ASP A 10 3.45 -2.30 -5.57
CA ASP A 10 3.19 -1.60 -4.32
C ASP A 10 1.69 -1.60 -3.96
N ARG A 11 1.38 -1.81 -2.67
CA ARG A 11 0.02 -1.74 -2.08
C ARG A 11 -1.06 -2.48 -2.87
N ILE A 12 -0.82 -3.76 -3.16
CA ILE A 12 -1.81 -4.66 -3.78
C ILE A 12 -2.44 -5.66 -2.80
N PHE A 13 -1.98 -5.71 -1.56
CA PHE A 13 -2.61 -6.51 -0.50
C PHE A 13 -3.27 -5.61 0.53
N MET A 14 -4.40 -6.05 1.07
CA MET A 14 -5.15 -5.32 2.08
C MET A 14 -5.89 -6.30 2.98
N VAL A 15 -5.89 -6.03 4.29
CA VAL A 15 -6.70 -6.78 5.24
C VAL A 15 -8.07 -6.13 5.31
N VAL A 16 -9.12 -6.95 5.19
CA VAL A 16 -10.52 -6.53 5.20
C VAL A 16 -11.32 -7.32 6.22
N GLN A 17 -12.43 -6.74 6.67
CA GLN A 17 -13.48 -7.46 7.38
C GLN A 17 -14.27 -8.35 6.41
N THR A 18 -15.17 -9.18 6.94
CA THR A 18 -16.02 -10.09 6.15
C THR A 18 -16.95 -9.39 5.17
N ASP A 19 -17.28 -8.12 5.40
CA ASP A 19 -18.07 -7.27 4.50
C ASP A 19 -17.23 -6.60 3.39
N GLY A 20 -15.91 -6.82 3.38
CA GLY A 20 -14.97 -6.24 2.42
C GLY A 20 -14.42 -4.86 2.82
N THR A 21 -14.80 -4.33 3.99
CA THR A 21 -14.28 -3.05 4.50
C THR A 21 -12.85 -3.22 5.00
N PHE A 22 -11.92 -2.42 4.49
CA PHE A 22 -10.52 -2.48 4.92
C PHE A 22 -10.30 -2.04 6.36
N ILE A 23 -9.36 -2.68 7.04
CA ILE A 23 -8.84 -2.25 8.34
C ILE A 23 -7.46 -1.60 8.18
N THR A 24 -7.00 -0.90 9.22
CA THR A 24 -5.71 -0.19 9.19
C THR A 24 -4.89 -0.51 10.43
N GLY A 25 -3.57 -0.30 10.35
CA GLY A 25 -2.70 -0.35 11.53
C GLY A 25 -3.05 0.68 12.62
N ARG A 26 -3.87 1.70 12.32
CA ARG A 26 -4.37 2.62 13.36
C ARG A 26 -5.44 1.98 14.24
N SER A 27 -6.32 1.17 13.65
CA SER A 27 -7.32 0.43 14.41
C SER A 27 -6.78 -0.88 14.97
N HIS A 28 -5.79 -1.49 14.31
CA HIS A 28 -5.16 -2.74 14.74
C HIS A 28 -3.62 -2.60 14.71
N PRO A 29 -2.99 -1.96 15.72
CA PRO A 29 -1.56 -1.69 15.73
C PRO A 29 -0.67 -2.91 15.58
N SER A 30 -1.08 -4.07 16.10
CA SER A 30 -0.36 -5.35 15.96
C SER A 30 -0.17 -5.78 14.51
N MET A 31 -0.94 -5.24 13.56
CA MET A 31 -0.79 -5.54 12.13
C MET A 31 0.59 -5.20 11.58
N VAL A 32 1.32 -4.25 12.19
CA VAL A 32 2.71 -3.93 11.79
C VAL A 32 3.69 -5.07 12.06
N MET A 33 3.30 -6.04 12.89
CA MET A 33 4.10 -7.23 13.21
C MET A 33 3.92 -8.35 12.18
N VAL A 34 2.93 -8.25 11.29
CA VAL A 34 2.75 -9.20 10.18
C VAL A 34 3.79 -8.88 9.11
N GLN A 35 4.74 -9.81 8.92
CA GLN A 35 5.86 -9.64 8.00
C GLN A 35 5.66 -10.53 6.76
N PRO A 36 5.33 -9.93 5.60
CA PRO A 36 5.34 -10.63 4.33
C PRO A 36 6.78 -10.81 3.84
N ARG A 37 7.09 -12.00 3.32
CA ARG A 37 8.30 -12.32 2.55
C ARG A 37 7.87 -12.99 1.25
N PHE A 38 8.62 -12.75 0.18
CA PHE A 38 8.35 -13.36 -1.12
C PHE A 38 9.50 -14.30 -1.47
N ASP A 39 9.19 -15.34 -2.23
CA ASP A 39 10.21 -16.17 -2.87
C ASP A 39 10.94 -15.39 -3.99
N ASP A 40 12.06 -15.93 -4.48
CA ASP A 40 12.88 -15.26 -5.50
C ASP A 40 12.09 -14.93 -6.78
N LYS A 41 11.08 -15.75 -7.09
CA LYS A 41 10.20 -15.58 -8.25
C LYS A 41 9.05 -14.59 -8.01
N HIS A 42 8.81 -14.18 -6.78
CA HIS A 42 7.67 -13.36 -6.36
C HIS A 42 6.32 -14.00 -6.73
N GLU A 43 6.26 -15.33 -6.77
CA GLU A 43 5.06 -16.11 -7.07
C GLU A 43 4.38 -16.63 -5.78
N THR A 44 5.12 -16.68 -4.66
CA THR A 44 4.61 -17.08 -3.35
C THR A 44 4.95 -16.03 -2.30
N MET A 45 3.98 -15.69 -1.46
CA MET A 45 4.16 -14.82 -0.29
C MET A 45 4.01 -15.64 0.99
N THR A 46 5.00 -15.61 1.87
CA THR A 46 4.90 -16.16 3.22
C THR A 46 4.65 -15.04 4.22
N LEU A 47 3.61 -15.18 5.04
CA LEU A 47 3.31 -14.30 6.17
C LEU A 47 3.84 -14.93 7.45
N SER A 48 4.56 -14.13 8.22
CA SER A 48 5.07 -14.49 9.54
C SER A 48 4.63 -13.47 10.57
N ALA A 49 4.39 -13.91 11.80
CA ALA A 49 4.07 -13.05 12.93
C ALA A 49 4.51 -13.72 14.26
N PRO A 50 4.81 -12.95 15.32
CA PRO A 50 5.24 -13.51 16.59
C PRO A 50 4.25 -14.54 17.15
N GLY A 51 4.74 -15.72 17.52
CA GLY A 51 3.93 -16.79 18.11
C GLY A 51 3.02 -17.54 17.12
N MET A 52 3.07 -17.20 15.83
CA MET A 52 2.30 -17.88 14.78
C MET A 52 3.22 -18.76 13.93
N MET A 53 2.70 -19.90 13.48
CA MET A 53 3.34 -20.66 12.40
C MET A 53 3.18 -19.89 11.09
N ASP A 54 4.23 -19.85 10.27
CA ASP A 54 4.20 -19.17 8.98
C ASP A 54 3.11 -19.75 8.06
N ILE A 55 2.50 -18.89 7.25
CA ILE A 55 1.49 -19.29 6.26
C ILE A 55 1.86 -18.75 4.88
N SER A 56 1.65 -19.56 3.85
CA SER A 56 1.98 -19.20 2.46
C SER A 56 0.74 -18.90 1.63
N VAL A 57 0.88 -17.94 0.74
CA VAL A 57 -0.12 -17.49 -0.24
C VAL A 57 0.49 -17.66 -1.63
N ASP A 58 -0.13 -18.49 -2.47
CA ASP A 58 0.24 -18.64 -3.89
C ASP A 58 -0.29 -17.45 -4.69
N VAL A 59 0.55 -16.44 -4.86
CA VAL A 59 0.22 -15.18 -5.54
C VAL A 59 -0.09 -15.41 -7.02
N LYS A 60 0.58 -16.37 -7.65
CA LYS A 60 0.33 -16.72 -9.05
C LYS A 60 -1.08 -17.28 -9.25
N ARG A 61 -1.53 -18.16 -8.34
CA ARG A 61 -2.89 -18.71 -8.35
C ARG A 61 -3.95 -17.64 -8.14
N LEU A 62 -3.67 -16.58 -7.37
CA LEU A 62 -4.62 -15.48 -7.16
C LEU A 62 -5.02 -14.78 -8.48
N LEU A 63 -4.20 -14.85 -9.52
CA LEU A 63 -4.51 -14.26 -10.83
C LEU A 63 -5.65 -14.99 -11.57
N THR A 64 -5.99 -16.21 -11.15
CA THR A 64 -7.07 -17.02 -11.76
C THR A 64 -8.28 -17.17 -10.84
N VAL A 65 -8.27 -16.54 -9.66
CA VAL A 65 -9.39 -16.59 -8.71
C VAL A 65 -10.46 -15.57 -9.15
N GLU A 66 -11.72 -15.96 -9.01
CA GLU A 66 -12.85 -15.08 -9.32
C GLU A 66 -12.81 -13.81 -8.46
N PRO A 67 -12.93 -12.61 -9.06
CA PRO A 67 -12.90 -11.37 -8.32
C PRO A 67 -14.09 -11.18 -7.38
N VAL A 68 -13.80 -10.62 -6.21
CA VAL A 68 -14.75 -10.12 -5.22
C VAL A 68 -14.71 -8.59 -5.16
N LYS A 69 -15.74 -8.00 -4.57
CA LYS A 69 -15.75 -6.56 -4.24
C LYS A 69 -15.16 -6.35 -2.85
N ALA A 70 -14.27 -5.38 -2.73
CA ALA A 70 -13.82 -4.83 -1.45
C ALA A 70 -14.06 -3.31 -1.44
N SER A 71 -13.87 -2.67 -0.29
CA SER A 71 -14.00 -1.23 -0.13
C SER A 71 -12.73 -0.63 0.47
N VAL A 72 -12.21 0.41 -0.18
CA VAL A 72 -11.08 1.20 0.32
C VAL A 72 -11.47 2.67 0.28
N TRP A 73 -11.46 3.32 1.44
CA TRP A 73 -11.90 4.71 1.62
C TRP A 73 -13.30 5.04 1.07
N GLY A 74 -14.24 4.10 1.19
CA GLY A 74 -15.62 4.26 0.69
C GLY A 74 -15.76 4.10 -0.82
N GLN A 75 -14.70 3.68 -1.52
CA GLN A 75 -14.74 3.34 -2.94
C GLN A 75 -14.69 1.82 -3.11
N THR A 76 -15.61 1.29 -3.89
CA THR A 76 -15.58 -0.11 -4.33
C THR A 76 -14.33 -0.36 -5.17
N VAL A 77 -13.66 -1.48 -4.91
CA VAL A 77 -12.48 -1.92 -5.65
C VAL A 77 -12.57 -3.41 -5.95
N THR A 78 -12.07 -3.79 -7.13
CA THR A 78 -11.91 -5.20 -7.50
C THR A 78 -10.76 -5.81 -6.70
N ALA A 79 -11.01 -6.95 -6.06
CA ALA A 79 -10.01 -7.71 -5.35
C ALA A 79 -10.24 -9.22 -5.53
N VAL A 80 -9.34 -10.05 -5.04
CA VAL A 80 -9.52 -11.50 -4.93
C VAL A 80 -9.19 -11.92 -3.51
N ASP A 81 -9.90 -12.92 -3.01
CA ASP A 81 -9.69 -13.45 -1.67
C ASP A 81 -8.47 -14.37 -1.63
N CYS A 82 -7.63 -14.25 -0.60
CA CYS A 82 -6.43 -15.08 -0.45
C CYS A 82 -6.70 -16.45 0.18
N GLY A 83 -7.97 -16.79 0.48
CA GLY A 83 -8.39 -18.08 0.98
C GLY A 83 -8.62 -18.13 2.49
N GLU A 84 -9.30 -19.20 2.90
CA GLU A 84 -9.80 -19.35 4.27
C GLU A 84 -8.71 -19.56 5.31
N GLU A 85 -7.62 -20.24 4.94
CA GLU A 85 -6.50 -20.47 5.86
C GLU A 85 -5.80 -19.16 6.23
N VAL A 86 -5.60 -18.28 5.24
CA VAL A 86 -5.01 -16.94 5.44
C VAL A 86 -5.94 -16.04 6.25
N ALA A 87 -7.25 -16.10 5.96
CA ALA A 87 -8.27 -15.39 6.72
C ALA A 87 -8.25 -15.79 8.21
N ARG A 88 -8.24 -17.10 8.49
CA ARG A 88 -8.14 -17.63 9.86
C ARG A 88 -6.83 -17.25 10.52
N TRP A 89 -5.71 -17.33 9.81
CA TRP A 89 -4.40 -16.95 10.34
C TRP A 89 -4.36 -15.48 10.79
N LEU A 90 -4.87 -14.57 9.95
CA LEU A 90 -4.95 -13.14 10.28
C LEU A 90 -5.92 -12.87 11.43
N SER A 91 -7.08 -13.52 11.41
CA SER A 91 -8.08 -13.37 12.47
C SER A 91 -7.52 -13.82 13.83
N ARG A 92 -6.80 -14.95 13.87
CA ARG A 92 -6.18 -15.46 15.09
C ARG A 92 -5.15 -14.48 15.63
N PHE A 93 -4.28 -13.97 14.76
CA PHE A 93 -3.22 -13.07 15.20
C PHE A 93 -3.73 -11.69 15.63
N LEU A 94 -4.69 -11.13 14.90
CA LEU A 94 -5.14 -9.74 15.11
C LEU A 94 -6.35 -9.61 16.04
N LEU A 95 -7.21 -10.62 16.10
CA LEU A 95 -8.45 -10.62 16.88
C LEU A 95 -8.47 -11.66 18.00
N SER A 96 -7.55 -12.64 18.01
CA SER A 96 -7.66 -13.84 18.85
C SER A 96 -8.93 -14.67 18.57
N GLU A 97 -9.43 -14.61 17.33
CA GLU A 97 -10.61 -15.33 16.86
C GLU A 97 -10.30 -16.14 15.60
N ASP A 98 -11.10 -17.16 15.28
CA ASP A 98 -10.93 -17.97 14.08
C ASP A 98 -11.52 -17.33 12.80
N PHE A 99 -12.21 -16.19 12.93
CA PHE A 99 -12.92 -15.51 11.85
C PHE A 99 -12.91 -14.00 12.05
N GLY A 100 -13.39 -13.26 11.04
CA GLY A 100 -13.61 -11.82 11.12
C GLY A 100 -12.74 -10.98 10.18
N LEU A 101 -11.53 -11.46 9.83
CA LEU A 101 -10.63 -10.81 8.90
C LEU A 101 -10.26 -11.70 7.72
N ARG A 102 -10.02 -11.07 6.58
CA ARG A 102 -9.57 -11.71 5.34
C ARG A 102 -8.45 -10.90 4.72
N LEU A 103 -7.56 -11.56 3.98
CA LEU A 103 -6.60 -10.89 3.11
C LEU A 103 -7.14 -10.87 1.70
N VAL A 104 -7.13 -9.69 1.08
CA VAL A 104 -7.46 -9.55 -0.33
C VAL A 104 -6.28 -9.02 -1.13
N PHE A 105 -6.24 -9.40 -2.40
CA PHE A 105 -5.23 -9.03 -3.39
C PHE A 105 -5.86 -8.28 -4.55
N TYR A 106 -5.16 -7.28 -5.10
CA TYR A 106 -5.58 -6.52 -6.27
C TYR A 106 -4.99 -7.14 -7.56
N PRO A 107 -5.81 -7.82 -8.39
CA PRO A 107 -5.26 -8.63 -9.50
C PRO A 107 -4.92 -7.79 -10.75
N LEU A 108 -5.62 -6.68 -10.96
CA LEU A 108 -5.56 -5.93 -12.21
C LEU A 108 -4.26 -5.13 -12.38
N ASP A 109 -3.89 -4.86 -13.63
CA ASP A 109 -2.73 -4.06 -14.02
C ASP A 109 -3.07 -2.59 -14.35
N TYR A 110 -4.33 -2.20 -14.13
CA TYR A 110 -4.82 -0.82 -14.22
C TYR A 110 -5.62 -0.44 -12.98
N PRO A 111 -5.70 0.86 -12.62
CA PRO A 111 -6.51 1.33 -11.50
C PRO A 111 -8.01 1.29 -11.83
N THR A 112 -8.84 0.92 -10.86
CA THR A 112 -10.31 0.87 -10.99
C THR A 112 -11.05 1.95 -10.21
N ARG A 113 -10.33 2.75 -9.40
CA ARG A 113 -10.94 3.75 -8.52
C ARG A 113 -10.84 5.15 -9.09
N ASP A 114 -11.92 5.90 -8.90
CA ASP A 114 -11.98 7.33 -9.21
C ASP A 114 -11.14 8.18 -8.26
N VAL A 115 -10.96 9.44 -8.64
CA VAL A 115 -10.43 10.46 -7.73
C VAL A 115 -11.42 10.69 -6.60
N ARG A 116 -10.99 10.45 -5.36
CA ARG A 116 -11.77 10.73 -4.15
C ARG A 116 -12.18 12.20 -4.09
N GLU A 117 -13.38 12.46 -3.58
CA GLU A 117 -13.97 13.81 -3.51
C GLU A 117 -13.00 14.83 -2.89
N LYS A 118 -12.40 14.50 -1.73
CA LYS A 118 -11.43 15.36 -1.04
C LYS A 118 -10.20 15.74 -1.87
N ASN A 119 -9.87 14.95 -2.89
CA ASN A 119 -8.70 15.16 -3.74
C ASN A 119 -9.05 15.84 -5.07
N LYS A 120 -10.35 16.04 -5.40
CA LYS A 120 -10.78 16.68 -6.65
C LYS A 120 -10.36 18.15 -6.75
N ILE A 121 -10.04 18.79 -5.62
CA ILE A 121 -9.40 20.11 -5.59
C ILE A 121 -8.08 20.15 -6.37
N HIS A 122 -7.40 19.01 -6.52
CA HIS A 122 -6.19 18.89 -7.30
C HIS A 122 -6.53 18.51 -8.75
N LEU A 123 -6.78 19.52 -9.59
CA LEU A 123 -7.24 19.36 -10.98
C LEU A 123 -6.33 18.52 -11.88
N LYS A 124 -5.05 18.33 -11.49
CA LYS A 124 -4.10 17.49 -12.22
C LYS A 124 -4.31 15.99 -11.98
N LEU A 125 -5.02 15.62 -10.92
CA LEU A 125 -5.22 14.25 -10.50
C LEU A 125 -6.36 13.61 -11.30
N THR A 126 -6.13 12.39 -11.75
CA THR A 126 -7.07 11.60 -12.56
C THR A 126 -7.26 10.22 -11.95
N ALA A 127 -8.29 9.49 -12.39
CA ALA A 127 -8.52 8.11 -11.95
C ALA A 127 -7.32 7.18 -12.26
N ARG A 128 -6.50 7.52 -13.28
CA ARG A 128 -5.29 6.76 -13.62
C ARG A 128 -4.20 6.86 -12.55
N ASP A 129 -4.25 7.88 -11.70
CA ASP A 129 -3.26 8.12 -10.66
C ASP A 129 -3.54 7.31 -9.38
N SER A 130 -4.79 6.87 -9.17
CA SER A 130 -5.25 6.26 -7.91
C SER A 130 -4.54 4.96 -7.53
N GLY A 131 -4.03 4.24 -8.53
CA GLY A 131 -3.30 2.97 -8.34
C GLY A 131 -4.22 1.81 -7.90
N ALA A 132 -3.62 0.84 -7.21
CA ALA A 132 -4.34 -0.29 -6.63
C ALA A 132 -5.06 0.13 -5.32
N LEU A 133 -4.54 -0.29 -4.17
CA LEU A 133 -5.14 -0.06 -2.84
C LEU A 133 -4.50 1.14 -2.11
N HIS A 134 -4.00 2.11 -2.85
CA HIS A 134 -3.33 3.30 -2.32
C HIS A 134 -4.34 4.32 -1.77
N ASP A 135 -3.92 5.19 -0.85
CA ASP A 135 -4.82 6.21 -0.27
C ASP A 135 -5.26 7.29 -1.28
N ALA A 136 -4.32 7.76 -2.12
CA ALA A 136 -4.58 8.81 -3.12
C ALA A 136 -3.88 8.58 -4.46
N THR A 137 -2.57 8.28 -4.45
CA THR A 137 -1.74 8.16 -5.66
C THR A 137 -0.88 6.90 -5.64
N SER A 138 -0.53 6.40 -6.82
CA SER A 138 0.34 5.22 -7.03
C SER A 138 1.79 5.40 -6.58
N TYR A 139 2.24 6.64 -6.44
CA TYR A 139 3.62 6.97 -6.11
C TYR A 139 3.64 8.09 -5.07
N MET A 140 4.64 8.03 -4.20
CA MET A 140 5.05 9.10 -3.31
C MET A 140 6.57 9.22 -3.36
N LEU A 141 7.05 10.45 -3.57
CA LEU A 141 8.44 10.83 -3.49
C LEU A 141 8.66 11.67 -2.23
N LEU A 142 9.82 11.55 -1.60
CA LEU A 142 10.21 12.30 -0.41
C LEU A 142 11.71 12.59 -0.45
N SER A 143 12.15 13.78 -0.04
CA SER A 143 13.59 14.06 0.08
C SER A 143 14.15 13.71 1.47
N GLU A 144 15.42 13.28 1.52
CA GLU A 144 16.14 13.06 2.78
C GLU A 144 16.28 14.37 3.58
N ALA A 145 16.39 15.51 2.88
CA ALA A 145 16.47 16.83 3.48
C ALA A 145 15.16 17.19 4.22
N SER A 146 13.99 16.90 3.62
CA SER A 146 12.69 17.07 4.30
C SER A 146 12.56 16.25 5.57
N VAL A 147 13.03 14.99 5.56
CA VAL A 147 13.03 14.13 6.76
C VAL A 147 13.96 14.71 7.84
N THR A 148 15.14 15.20 7.43
CA THR A 148 16.11 15.82 8.34
C THR A 148 15.56 17.09 8.97
N ASP A 149 14.96 17.98 8.17
CA ASP A 149 14.33 19.19 8.67
C ASP A 149 13.21 18.87 9.66
N VAL A 150 12.32 17.93 9.35
CA VAL A 150 11.26 17.54 10.29
C VAL A 150 11.85 16.97 11.58
N ASN A 151 12.86 16.10 11.49
CA ASN A 151 13.53 15.53 12.66
C ASN A 151 14.21 16.59 13.55
N SER A 152 14.64 17.73 13.01
CA SER A 152 15.18 18.83 13.82
C SER A 152 14.14 19.44 14.79
N ARG A 153 12.85 19.16 14.56
CA ARG A 153 11.70 19.68 15.30
C ARG A 153 11.01 18.61 16.16
N LEU A 154 11.54 17.38 16.18
CA LEU A 154 10.95 16.25 16.90
C LEU A 154 11.84 15.83 18.08
N GLU A 155 11.23 15.55 19.22
CA GLU A 155 11.93 14.92 20.35
C GLU A 155 12.41 13.50 20.01
N LYS A 156 11.61 12.78 19.21
CA LYS A 156 11.90 11.41 18.77
C LYS A 156 12.03 11.41 17.24
N PRO A 157 13.24 11.22 16.70
CA PRO A 157 13.45 11.22 15.27
C PRO A 157 12.74 10.04 14.62
N VAL A 158 12.27 10.24 13.39
CA VAL A 158 11.65 9.25 12.53
C VAL A 158 12.50 9.01 11.28
N THR A 159 12.22 7.92 10.58
CA THR A 159 12.86 7.63 9.30
C THR A 159 11.89 7.94 8.15
N ALA A 160 12.40 7.92 6.91
CA ALA A 160 11.56 8.02 5.73
C ALA A 160 10.45 6.93 5.70
N LEU A 161 10.68 5.75 6.30
CA LEU A 161 9.72 4.65 6.31
C LEU A 161 8.39 5.01 6.99
N GLN A 162 8.39 5.89 8.00
CA GLN A 162 7.17 6.34 8.67
C GLN A 162 6.25 7.11 7.70
N TYR A 163 6.81 7.74 6.67
CA TYR A 163 6.05 8.41 5.61
C TYR A 163 5.62 7.44 4.50
N ARG A 164 6.17 6.22 4.46
CA ARG A 164 5.86 5.21 3.42
C ARG A 164 6.01 5.74 1.98
N PRO A 165 7.11 6.46 1.64
CA PRO A 165 7.35 6.86 0.26
C PRO A 165 7.68 5.64 -0.59
N ASN A 166 7.48 5.76 -1.90
CA ASN A 166 7.98 4.80 -2.87
C ASN A 166 9.42 5.11 -3.27
N MET A 167 9.78 6.40 -3.25
CA MET A 167 11.10 6.89 -3.67
C MET A 167 11.60 7.90 -2.64
N VAL A 168 12.84 7.72 -2.17
CA VAL A 168 13.55 8.68 -1.34
C VAL A 168 14.71 9.25 -2.14
N VAL A 169 14.84 10.58 -2.20
CA VAL A 169 15.86 11.26 -3.00
C VAL A 169 16.80 12.09 -2.13
N LYS A 170 18.05 12.19 -2.59
CA LYS A 170 19.12 12.97 -1.95
C LYS A 170 19.58 14.08 -2.88
N GLY A 171 19.99 15.23 -2.32
CA GLY A 171 20.54 16.36 -3.07
C GLY A 171 19.75 17.68 -2.97
N PRO A 172 18.41 17.66 -3.09
CA PRO A 172 17.58 18.87 -2.96
C PRO A 172 17.60 19.45 -1.54
N GLY A 173 17.22 20.72 -1.42
CA GLY A 173 16.85 21.33 -0.15
C GLY A 173 15.57 20.74 0.44
N ALA A 174 15.32 21.00 1.72
CA ALA A 174 14.11 20.53 2.39
C ALA A 174 12.85 21.10 1.69
N PHE A 175 11.89 20.23 1.42
CA PHE A 175 10.61 20.49 0.77
C PHE A 175 10.67 20.99 -0.68
N GLU A 176 11.85 21.06 -1.30
CA GLU A 176 11.96 21.46 -2.70
C GLU A 176 11.21 20.50 -3.65
N GLU A 177 11.01 19.24 -3.24
CA GLU A 177 10.24 18.27 -4.00
C GLU A 177 8.78 18.67 -4.26
N ASP A 178 8.22 19.56 -3.43
CA ASP A 178 6.83 20.00 -3.54
C ASP A 178 6.60 20.87 -4.79
N ASP A 179 7.62 21.60 -5.23
CA ASP A 179 7.55 22.53 -6.36
C ASP A 179 7.91 21.87 -7.71
N TRP A 180 8.47 20.66 -7.68
CA TRP A 180 8.84 19.95 -8.89
C TRP A 180 7.62 19.56 -9.70
N LYS A 181 7.49 20.09 -10.91
CA LYS A 181 6.36 19.76 -11.79
C LYS A 181 6.55 18.39 -12.47
N TRP A 182 7.78 18.10 -12.85
CA TRP A 182 8.18 16.89 -13.58
C TRP A 182 9.47 16.35 -12.98
N ILE A 183 9.56 15.04 -12.84
CA ILE A 183 10.73 14.34 -12.29
C ILE A 183 11.12 13.24 -13.27
N LYS A 184 12.40 13.16 -13.66
CA LYS A 184 12.92 12.06 -14.48
C LYS A 184 13.84 11.17 -13.62
N ILE A 185 13.58 9.87 -13.59
CA ILE A 185 14.41 8.87 -12.92
C ILE A 185 14.68 7.73 -13.91
N GLY A 186 15.94 7.54 -14.29
CA GLY A 186 16.28 6.71 -15.44
C GLY A 186 15.54 7.23 -16.68
N GLU A 187 14.84 6.36 -17.41
CA GLU A 187 14.01 6.75 -18.56
C GLU A 187 12.55 7.05 -18.22
N THR A 188 12.17 6.97 -16.94
CA THR A 188 10.78 7.20 -16.53
C THR A 188 10.57 8.66 -16.14
N ILE A 189 9.49 9.26 -16.66
CA ILE A 189 9.06 10.62 -16.33
C ILE A 189 7.81 10.57 -15.45
N TYR A 190 7.88 11.24 -14.31
CA TYR A 190 6.78 11.39 -13.35
C TYR A 190 6.28 12.83 -13.37
N LYS A 191 4.98 13.00 -13.12
CA LYS A 191 4.34 14.30 -12.96
C LYS A 191 3.90 14.47 -11.51
N ASN A 192 4.24 15.60 -10.88
CA ASN A 192 3.69 15.93 -9.58
C ASN A 192 2.24 16.43 -9.73
N VAL A 193 1.32 15.73 -9.07
CA VAL A 193 -0.13 15.95 -9.18
C VAL A 193 -0.74 16.56 -7.91
N LYS A 194 -0.14 16.31 -6.73
CA LYS A 194 -0.54 16.89 -5.44
C LYS A 194 0.53 16.69 -4.37
N PRO A 195 0.62 17.57 -3.37
CA PRO A 195 1.38 17.30 -2.15
C PRO A 195 0.77 16.15 -1.34
N CYS A 196 1.58 15.49 -0.52
CA CYS A 196 1.14 14.43 0.40
C CYS A 196 0.80 15.04 1.76
N THR A 197 -0.49 15.12 2.09
CA THR A 197 -0.94 15.56 3.42
C THR A 197 -0.83 14.42 4.44
N ARG A 198 -0.55 14.75 5.70
CA ARG A 198 -0.38 13.81 6.81
C ARG A 198 -1.34 14.12 7.94
#